data_AF-A0A527YY82-F1
#
_entry.id   AF-A0A527YY82-F1
#
_cell.length_a   1.000
_cell.length_b   1.000
_cell.length_c   1.000
_cell.angle_alpha   90.00
_cell.angle_beta   90.00
_cell.angle_gamma   90.00
#
_symmetry.space_group_name_H-M   'P 1'
#
loop_
_entity.id
_entity.type
_entity.pdbx_description
1 polymer ?
#
loop_
_entity_poly.entity_id
_entity_poly.type
_entity_poly.pdbx_seq_one_letter_code
_entity_poly.pdbx_strand_id
1 'polypeptide(L)' 'MRWLASNIEPVALRNVTVVPLLGSLSRRSSIDKYDAAAVFAQRTQAESYYLPGPIICDSRESRETILQQPSAREVIQKAL' A
#
# COMPACT_ATOMS: atom_id res chain seq x y z
N MET A 1 -7.08 6.28 9.35
CA MET A 1 -7.24 5.27 8.28
C MET A 1 -7.50 3.87 8.81
N ARG A 2 -6.70 3.33 9.75
CA ARG A 2 -6.97 2.00 10.34
C ARG A 2 -8.38 1.87 10.91
N TRP A 3 -8.82 2.83 11.74
CA TRP A 3 -10.18 2.86 12.27
C TRP A 3 -11.26 2.78 11.17
N LEU A 4 -11.10 3.50 10.06
CA LEU A 4 -12.03 3.44 8.94
C LEU A 4 -12.08 2.02 8.35
N ALA A 5 -10.92 1.42 8.08
CA ALA A 5 -10.83 0.06 7.59
C ALA A 5 -11.46 -0.96 8.55
N SER A 6 -11.26 -0.78 9.86
CA SER A 6 -11.84 -1.66 10.90
C SER A 6 -13.37 -1.58 10.99
N ASN A 7 -13.99 -0.48 10.55
CA ASN A 7 -15.44 -0.28 10.60
C ASN A 7 -16.16 -0.69 9.30
N ILE A 8 -15.44 -1.20 8.30
CA ILE A 8 -16.08 -1.76 7.11
C ILE A 8 -16.66 -3.12 7.46
N GLU A 9 -17.94 -3.36 7.17
CA GLU A 9 -18.60 -4.66 7.40
C GLU A 9 -17.82 -5.79 6.70
N PRO A 10 -17.56 -6.95 7.35
CA PRO A 10 -16.85 -8.04 6.69
C PRO A 10 -17.62 -8.54 5.47
N VAL A 11 -16.97 -8.58 4.33
CA VAL A 11 -17.59 -9.03 3.07
C VAL A 11 -16.55 -9.69 2.20
N ALA A 12 -16.84 -10.88 1.67
CA ALA A 12 -15.95 -11.53 0.73
C ALA A 12 -16.15 -10.93 -0.67
N LEU A 13 -15.17 -10.13 -1.13
CA LEU A 13 -15.19 -9.59 -2.49
C LEU A 13 -14.43 -10.53 -3.43
N ARG A 14 -14.97 -10.75 -4.63
CA ARG A 14 -14.32 -11.56 -5.66
C ARG A 14 -13.54 -10.66 -6.61
N ASN A 15 -12.34 -11.09 -6.99
CA ASN A 15 -11.48 -10.40 -7.95
C ASN A 15 -11.14 -8.95 -7.53
N VAL A 16 -10.95 -8.72 -6.22
CA VAL A 16 -10.54 -7.44 -5.67
C VAL A 16 -9.16 -7.56 -5.04
N THR A 17 -8.38 -6.52 -5.20
CA THR A 17 -7.06 -6.36 -4.61
C THR A 17 -6.98 -5.01 -3.90
N VAL A 18 -6.29 -4.97 -2.77
CA VAL A 18 -6.02 -3.74 -2.02
C VAL A 18 -4.58 -3.31 -2.27
N VAL A 19 -4.41 -2.08 -2.77
CA VAL A 19 -3.10 -1.51 -3.09
C VAL A 19 -2.91 -0.19 -2.35
N PRO A 20 -1.80 0.01 -1.61
CA PRO A 20 -1.49 1.28 -0.99
C PRO A 20 -1.06 2.32 -2.02
N LEU A 21 -1.62 3.53 -1.93
CA LEU A 21 -1.31 4.64 -2.84
C LEU A 21 -0.12 5.51 -2.38
N LEU A 22 0.37 5.29 -1.15
CA LEU A 22 1.45 6.06 -0.55
C LEU A 22 2.59 5.15 -0.12
N GLY A 23 3.82 5.59 -0.41
CA GLY A 23 5.04 4.89 0.00
C GLY A 23 5.29 4.96 1.52
N SER A 24 6.35 4.30 1.96
CA SER A 24 6.73 4.20 3.37
C SER A 24 7.18 5.54 3.95
N LEU A 25 7.02 5.71 5.27
CA LEU A 25 7.72 6.77 6.00
C LEU A 25 8.92 6.18 6.73
N SER A 26 10.07 6.85 6.65
CA SER A 26 11.32 6.44 7.28
C SER A 26 11.35 6.67 8.80
N ARG A 27 10.51 7.56 9.34
CA ARG A 27 10.31 7.73 10.80
C ARG A 27 8.95 7.16 11.20
N ARG A 28 8.88 6.56 12.40
CA ARG A 28 7.61 6.21 13.07
C ARG A 28 6.70 7.44 13.06
N SER A 29 5.81 7.51 12.09
CA SER A 29 4.62 8.31 12.23
C SER A 29 3.67 7.54 13.12
N SER A 30 2.93 8.22 13.99
CA SER A 30 1.77 7.66 14.71
C SER A 30 0.68 7.08 13.78
N ILE A 31 0.87 7.21 12.46
CA ILE A 31 0.04 6.59 11.44
C ILE A 31 0.57 5.17 11.22
N ASP A 32 -0.19 4.21 11.71
CA ASP A 32 0.00 2.77 11.53
C ASP A 32 -0.36 2.37 10.08
N LYS A 33 0.48 2.78 9.11
CA LYS A 33 0.10 2.90 7.68
C LYS A 33 -0.05 1.56 6.96
N TYR A 34 0.77 0.58 7.33
CA TYR A 34 0.66 -0.77 6.78
C TYR A 34 -0.56 -1.50 7.35
N ASP A 35 -1.10 -1.02 8.46
CA ASP A 35 -2.21 -1.64 9.15
C ASP A 35 -3.54 -1.37 8.44
N ALA A 36 -3.75 -0.19 7.85
CA ALA A 36 -5.04 0.12 7.23
C ALA A 36 -5.34 -0.71 5.97
N ALA A 37 -4.36 -0.86 5.06
CA ALA A 37 -4.52 -1.67 3.86
C ALA A 37 -4.66 -3.16 4.21
N ALA A 38 -3.84 -3.65 5.15
CA ALA A 38 -3.92 -5.03 5.63
C ALA A 38 -5.26 -5.33 6.32
N VAL A 39 -5.73 -4.45 7.20
CA VAL A 39 -7.05 -4.58 7.84
C VAL A 39 -8.16 -4.53 6.81
N PHE A 40 -8.09 -3.63 5.83
CA PHE A 40 -9.11 -3.55 4.79
C PHE A 40 -9.15 -4.81 3.93
N ALA A 41 -7.99 -5.33 3.52
CA ALA A 41 -7.86 -6.59 2.81
C ALA A 41 -8.40 -7.76 3.63
N GLN A 42 -8.10 -7.81 4.94
CA GLN A 42 -8.65 -8.82 5.85
C GLN A 42 -10.19 -8.76 5.92
N ARG A 43 -10.76 -7.57 6.05
CA ARG A 43 -12.22 -7.37 6.11
C ARG A 43 -12.90 -7.71 4.78
N THR A 44 -12.19 -7.57 3.67
CA THR A 44 -12.71 -7.82 2.31
C THR A 44 -12.36 -9.20 1.73
N GLN A 45 -11.54 -10.00 2.44
CA GLN A 45 -10.91 -11.22 1.95
C GLN A 45 -10.15 -11.04 0.62
N ALA A 46 -9.58 -9.85 0.42
CA ALA A 46 -8.84 -9.49 -0.78
C ALA A 46 -7.34 -9.74 -0.60
N GLU A 47 -6.63 -9.90 -1.72
CA GLU A 47 -5.17 -9.85 -1.72
C GLU A 47 -4.69 -8.42 -1.42
N SER A 48 -3.61 -8.26 -0.65
CA SER A 48 -3.01 -6.97 -0.34
C SER A 48 -1.58 -6.90 -0.85
N TYR A 49 -1.22 -5.77 -1.46
CA TYR A 49 0.14 -5.49 -1.90
C TYR A 49 0.82 -4.49 -0.96
N TYR A 50 2.15 -4.48 -0.97
CA TYR A 50 2.96 -3.42 -0.35
C TYR A 50 3.56 -2.58 -1.47
N LEU A 51 3.48 -1.25 -1.36
CA LEU A 51 4.20 -0.36 -2.26
C LEU A 51 5.66 -0.26 -1.80
N PRO A 52 6.64 -0.77 -2.58
CA PRO A 52 8.04 -0.67 -2.22
C PRO A 52 8.55 0.76 -2.39
N GLY A 53 9.31 1.22 -1.40
CA GLY A 53 9.97 2.52 -1.42
C GLY A 53 9.30 3.58 -0.54
N PRO A 54 10.01 4.69 -0.29
CA PRO A 54 9.52 5.76 0.57
C PRO A 54 8.53 6.66 -0.17
N ILE A 55 7.72 7.38 0.60
CA ILE A 55 6.84 8.43 0.07
C ILE A 55 7.63 9.59 -0.56
N ILE A 56 8.83 9.86 -0.04
CA ILE A 56 9.75 10.89 -0.54
C ILE A 56 11.11 10.24 -0.75
N CYS A 57 11.66 10.41 -1.95
CA CYS A 57 13.04 10.06 -2.26
C CYS A 57 13.93 11.30 -2.07
N ASP A 58 15.16 11.08 -1.63
CA ASP A 58 16.19 12.12 -1.45
C ASP A 58 16.69 12.70 -2.77
N SER A 59 16.56 11.95 -3.86
CA SER A 59 16.91 12.38 -5.20
C SER A 59 15.97 11.80 -6.26
N ARG A 60 16.00 12.41 -7.45
CA ARG A 60 15.33 11.87 -8.64
C ARG A 60 15.90 10.52 -9.06
N GLU A 61 17.22 10.35 -8.95
CA GLU A 61 17.93 9.12 -9.32
C GLU A 61 17.54 7.94 -8.42
N SER A 62 17.41 8.18 -7.11
CA SER A 62 16.90 7.18 -6.15
C SER A 62 15.47 6.76 -6.50
N ARG A 63 14.60 7.73 -6.84
CA ARG A 63 13.23 7.45 -7.30
C ARG A 63 13.24 6.59 -8.56
N GLU A 64 14.03 6.96 -9.56
CA GLU A 64 14.10 6.23 -10.83
C GLU A 64 14.63 4.81 -10.62
N THR A 65 15.63 4.63 -9.76
CA THR A 65 16.17 3.31 -9.39
C THR A 65 15.09 2.40 -8.79
N ILE A 66 14.26 2.92 -7.90
CA ILE A 66 13.12 2.18 -7.31
C ILE A 66 12.09 1.85 -8.39
N LEU A 67 11.72 2.82 -9.24
CA LEU A 67 10.74 2.65 -10.31
C LEU A 67 11.19 1.74 -11.45
N GLN A 68 12.48 1.43 -11.54
CA GLN A 68 13.00 0.44 -12.49
C GLN A 68 12.88 -0.99 -11.96
N GLN A 69 12.67 -1.19 -10.65
CA GLN A 69 12.49 -2.52 -10.08
C GLN A 69 11.17 -3.14 -10.57
N PRO A 70 11.19 -4.37 -11.12
CA PRO A 70 9.98 -5.04 -11.60
C PRO A 70 8.86 -5.11 -10.56
N SER A 71 9.20 -5.42 -9.31
CA SER A 71 8.26 -5.49 -8.19
C SER A 71 7.61 -4.14 -7.87
N ALA A 72 8.34 -3.04 -7.98
CA ALA A 72 7.79 -1.70 -7.78
C ALA A 72 6.84 -1.32 -8.91
N ARG A 73 7.23 -1.60 -10.17
CA ARG A 73 6.39 -1.34 -11.34
C ARG A 73 5.09 -2.10 -11.29
N GLU A 74 5.14 -3.38 -10.92
CA GLU A 74 3.95 -4.23 -10.82
C GLU A 74 2.92 -3.63 -9.85
N VAL A 75 3.35 -3.24 -8.64
CA VAL A 75 2.43 -2.68 -7.63
C VAL A 75 1.89 -1.31 -8.07
N ILE A 76 2.74 -0.47 -8.65
CA ILE A 76 2.33 0.86 -9.14
C ILE A 76 1.32 0.74 -10.28
N GLN A 77 1.48 -0.23 -11.18
CA GLN A 77 0.52 -0.48 -12.25
C GLN A 77 -0.84 -0.92 -11.73
N LYS A 78 -0.90 -1.65 -10.62
CA LYS A 78 -2.17 -2.03 -9.95
C LYS A 78 -2.85 -0.84 -9.25
N ALA A 79 -2.13 0.26 -9.02
CA ALA A 79 -2.63 1.47 -8.36
C ALA A 79 -3.16 2.53 -9.35
N LEU A 80 -2.99 2.33 -10.65
CA LEU A 80 -3.43 3.22 -11.74
C LEU A 80 -4.65 2.65 -12.44
#